data_AF-A0A0M2T0G1-F1
#
_entry.id   AF-A0A0M2T0G1-F1
#
_cell.length_a   1.000
_cell.length_b   1.000
_cell.length_c   1.000
_cell.angle_alpha   90.00
_cell.angle_beta   90.00
_cell.angle_gamma   90.00
#
_symmetry.space_group_name_H-M   'P 1'
#
loop_
_entity.id
_entity.type
_entity.pdbx_description
1 polymer ?
#
loop_
_entity_poly.entity_id
_entity_poly.type
_entity_poly.pdbx_seq_one_letter_code
_entity_poly.pdbx_strand_id
1 'polypeptide(L)'
;MAIKKRLFIIFTAVILIFGFFERKAVDGLNTEDVLTPEFYDEMYFQQAAWSFKQFPSGNYNFSGEDYAWGWSYVALSLLNMYMATGDEKYLNFFFPQAQYILKHTDEKLGIESFTNSGLSLPAWSDRGHYTSGKFSYTYPVHTGMIVVPILVFVDIVQTYNLSEYRDIADEFLVSAGKALAVHNQPGMWKDVSETEGFFRGHSYGEPYVTEANKMAVPNRIFIYLAACGLYDKLTEGNAYTEKIEKSLRYFKNELVSYDEKHDAYYWRYWVSGTTPRPGEDISHAALTIYGLYILHEHAGFDIFSTKDFERFTNIIYKTVHTDRPPKVRKYIHNLENEKKVYFNQEENPYYFEILRLGYLGIYDKGIFEELEGVYQEMYLREESSSTALFSISAYLYINSQ
;
A
#
# COMPACT_ATOMS: atom_id res chain seq x y z
N MET A 1 41.29 -66.15 -26.71
CA MET A 1 39.93 -66.72 -26.80
C MET A 1 38.97 -65.63 -26.33
N ALA A 2 38.67 -64.62 -27.16
CA ALA A 2 37.54 -64.62 -28.12
C ALA A 2 36.19 -64.75 -27.37
N ILE A 3 35.19 -63.88 -27.46
CA ILE A 3 34.80 -62.96 -28.54
C ILE A 3 33.66 -62.04 -28.03
N LYS A 4 33.72 -60.76 -28.45
CA LYS A 4 32.63 -59.82 -28.81
C LYS A 4 31.39 -59.67 -27.90
N LYS A 5 31.15 -58.42 -27.49
CA LYS A 5 29.98 -57.65 -27.98
C LYS A 5 30.33 -56.17 -28.10
N ARG A 6 30.14 -55.65 -29.30
CA ARG A 6 30.27 -54.27 -29.77
C ARG A 6 28.91 -53.88 -30.38
N LEU A 7 28.63 -52.57 -30.40
CA LEU A 7 27.49 -51.86 -31.02
C LEU A 7 26.16 -52.00 -30.25
N PHE A 8 25.41 -50.92 -29.98
CA PHE A 8 25.00 -49.86 -30.91
C PHE A 8 24.83 -48.50 -30.20
N ILE A 9 25.25 -47.43 -30.87
CA ILE A 9 25.05 -46.00 -30.53
C ILE A 9 23.66 -45.59 -31.06
N ILE A 10 23.16 -44.45 -30.57
CA ILE A 10 22.28 -43.45 -31.24
C ILE A 10 20.89 -43.31 -30.58
N PHE A 11 20.56 -42.04 -30.29
CA PHE A 11 19.26 -41.42 -29.92
C PHE A 11 18.86 -41.61 -28.44
N THR A 12 18.71 -40.57 -27.62
CA THR A 12 18.26 -39.20 -27.92
C THR A 12 18.90 -38.26 -26.91
N ALA A 13 19.65 -37.28 -27.40
CA ALA A 13 19.80 -36.01 -26.71
C ALA A 13 18.38 -35.45 -26.55
N VAL A 14 17.73 -35.74 -25.43
CA VAL A 14 16.60 -34.95 -24.97
C VAL A 14 17.21 -33.63 -24.54
N ILE A 15 17.36 -32.78 -25.55
CA ILE A 15 16.97 -31.37 -25.54
C ILE A 15 16.38 -30.99 -24.17
N LEU A 16 17.27 -30.76 -23.21
CA LEU A 16 17.06 -29.79 -22.15
C LEU A 16 17.13 -28.44 -22.85
N ILE A 17 16.06 -28.08 -23.57
CA ILE A 17 15.66 -26.68 -23.67
C ILE A 17 15.15 -26.33 -22.28
N PHE A 18 16.08 -26.25 -21.32
CA PHE A 18 15.99 -25.13 -20.42
C PHE A 18 16.24 -23.94 -21.33
N GLY A 19 15.22 -23.11 -21.49
CA GLY A 19 15.42 -21.77 -21.99
C GLY A 19 16.47 -21.12 -21.10
N PHE A 20 17.73 -21.22 -21.51
CA PHE A 20 18.66 -20.11 -21.45
C PHE A 20 18.01 -19.00 -22.29
N PHE A 21 16.96 -18.38 -21.75
CA PHE A 21 16.81 -16.97 -21.95
C PHE A 21 18.12 -16.41 -21.41
N GLU A 22 18.98 -15.97 -22.32
CA GLU A 22 19.96 -14.95 -21.97
C GLU A 22 19.21 -13.97 -21.08
N ARG A 23 19.55 -13.89 -19.79
CA ARG A 23 19.22 -12.71 -19.00
C ARG A 23 19.80 -11.58 -19.84
N LYS A 24 18.94 -10.89 -20.61
CA LYS A 24 19.32 -9.63 -21.27
C LYS A 24 20.05 -8.86 -20.19
N ALA A 25 21.29 -8.48 -20.47
CA ALA A 25 22.12 -7.82 -19.50
C ALA A 25 21.31 -6.67 -18.90
N VAL A 26 21.11 -6.73 -17.58
CA VAL A 26 20.43 -5.69 -16.78
C VAL A 26 21.13 -4.34 -16.99
N ASP A 27 22.43 -4.39 -17.32
CA ASP A 27 23.26 -3.24 -17.64
C ASP A 27 22.80 -2.55 -18.94
N GLY A 28 22.06 -1.45 -18.78
CA GLY A 28 21.79 -0.48 -19.83
C GLY A 28 20.33 -0.30 -20.24
N LEU A 29 19.37 -0.96 -19.58
CA LEU A 29 17.95 -0.61 -19.70
C LEU A 29 17.71 0.68 -18.91
N ASN A 30 17.16 1.72 -19.53
CA ASN A 30 16.67 2.88 -18.81
C ASN A 30 15.23 2.60 -18.35
N THR A 31 14.91 2.83 -17.08
CA THR A 31 13.55 2.64 -16.53
C THR A 31 12.51 3.41 -17.33
N GLU A 32 12.83 4.60 -17.83
CA GLU A 32 11.93 5.40 -18.69
C GLU A 32 11.58 4.68 -20.01
N ASP A 33 12.49 3.86 -20.53
CA ASP A 33 12.28 3.11 -21.78
C ASP A 33 11.46 1.83 -21.58
N VAL A 34 11.35 1.34 -20.34
CA VAL A 34 10.74 0.02 -20.05
C VAL A 34 9.47 0.11 -19.22
N LEU A 35 9.34 1.08 -18.34
CA LEU A 35 8.12 1.32 -17.57
C LEU A 35 7.22 2.27 -18.36
N THR A 36 6.54 1.72 -19.37
CA THR A 36 5.59 2.45 -20.21
C THR A 36 4.14 2.10 -19.84
N PRO A 37 3.15 2.90 -20.27
CA PRO A 37 1.74 2.53 -20.14
C PRO A 37 1.40 1.17 -20.76
N GLU A 38 2.04 0.80 -21.88
CA GLU A 38 1.86 -0.50 -22.52
C GLU A 38 2.37 -1.65 -21.64
N PHE A 39 3.54 -1.47 -21.00
CA PHE A 39 4.06 -2.46 -20.06
C PHE A 39 3.14 -2.60 -18.84
N TYR A 40 2.61 -1.50 -18.31
CA TYR A 40 1.60 -1.54 -17.26
C TYR A 40 0.37 -2.34 -17.71
N ASP A 41 -0.17 -2.07 -18.90
CA ASP A 41 -1.35 -2.76 -19.42
C ASP A 41 -1.10 -4.28 -19.54
N GLU A 42 0.07 -4.68 -20.05
CA GLU A 42 0.49 -6.08 -20.12
C GLU A 42 0.48 -6.73 -18.71
N MET A 43 1.15 -6.09 -17.76
CA MET A 43 1.20 -6.56 -16.37
C MET A 43 -0.18 -6.61 -15.73
N TYR A 44 -1.05 -5.64 -16.01
CA TYR A 44 -2.40 -5.60 -15.48
C TYR A 44 -3.24 -6.77 -16.00
N PHE A 45 -3.16 -7.08 -17.30
CA PHE A 45 -3.92 -8.19 -17.88
C PHE A 45 -3.36 -9.58 -17.53
N GLN A 46 -2.08 -9.69 -17.15
CA GLN A 46 -1.48 -10.91 -16.63
C GLN A 46 -1.83 -11.15 -15.15
N GLN A 47 -2.25 -10.11 -14.42
CA GLN A 47 -2.60 -10.22 -13.00
C GLN A 47 -3.82 -11.15 -12.82
N ALA A 48 -3.66 -12.17 -11.96
CA ALA A 48 -4.58 -13.29 -11.86
C ALA A 48 -5.83 -13.09 -10.98
N ALA A 49 -5.87 -12.08 -10.11
CA ALA A 49 -6.90 -11.93 -9.07
C ALA A 49 -7.83 -10.72 -9.23
N TRP A 50 -7.29 -9.57 -9.65
CA TRP A 50 -7.92 -8.25 -9.62
C TRP A 50 -7.90 -7.55 -10.99
N SER A 51 -7.43 -8.21 -12.04
CA SER A 51 -7.57 -7.69 -13.40
C SER A 51 -9.02 -7.71 -13.85
N PHE A 52 -9.37 -6.83 -14.79
CA PHE A 52 -10.72 -6.73 -15.35
C PHE A 52 -11.26 -8.06 -15.89
N LYS A 53 -10.38 -8.95 -16.38
CA LYS A 53 -10.76 -10.27 -16.91
C LYS A 53 -11.09 -11.29 -15.83
N GLN A 54 -10.43 -11.19 -14.67
CA GLN A 54 -10.53 -12.19 -13.61
C GLN A 54 -11.49 -11.78 -12.50
N PHE A 55 -11.71 -10.47 -12.30
CA PHE A 55 -12.62 -9.96 -11.30
C PHE A 55 -14.10 -10.08 -11.73
N PRO A 56 -15.04 -10.48 -10.85
CA PRO A 56 -14.83 -10.92 -9.47
C PRO A 56 -14.54 -12.42 -9.33
N SER A 57 -14.50 -13.17 -10.43
CA SER A 57 -14.40 -14.64 -10.42
C SER A 57 -13.14 -15.23 -9.77
N GLY A 58 -12.09 -14.42 -9.58
CA GLY A 58 -10.87 -14.79 -8.88
C GLY A 58 -10.90 -14.61 -7.36
N ASN A 59 -11.89 -13.91 -6.78
CA ASN A 59 -11.93 -13.62 -5.34
C ASN A 59 -13.35 -13.62 -4.75
N TYR A 60 -13.69 -14.67 -4.00
CA TYR A 60 -15.00 -14.87 -3.37
C TYR A 60 -15.00 -14.76 -1.85
N ASN A 61 -13.87 -14.46 -1.22
CA ASN A 61 -13.78 -14.52 0.24
C ASN A 61 -14.42 -13.29 0.91
N PHE A 62 -14.67 -12.22 0.14
CA PHE A 62 -15.25 -10.96 0.61
C PHE A 62 -14.54 -10.42 1.87
N SER A 63 -13.23 -10.70 1.98
CA SER A 63 -12.45 -10.39 3.16
C SER A 63 -11.83 -9.00 3.04
N GLY A 64 -11.86 -8.25 4.12
CA GLY A 64 -11.21 -6.94 4.20
C GLY A 64 -9.69 -7.04 4.06
N GLU A 65 -9.09 -8.19 4.38
CA GLU A 65 -7.66 -8.45 4.19
C GLU A 65 -7.31 -8.54 2.69
N ASP A 66 -8.05 -9.34 1.92
CA ASP A 66 -7.89 -9.46 0.47
C ASP A 66 -8.11 -8.12 -0.24
N TYR A 67 -9.15 -7.38 0.15
CA TYR A 67 -9.44 -6.08 -0.44
C TYR A 67 -8.38 -5.03 -0.07
N ALA A 68 -7.91 -5.03 1.17
CA ALA A 68 -6.90 -4.09 1.63
C ALA A 68 -5.53 -4.39 1.01
N TRP A 69 -5.00 -5.61 1.13
CA TRP A 69 -3.64 -5.93 0.69
C TRP A 69 -3.54 -6.39 -0.76
N GLY A 70 -4.66 -6.69 -1.41
CA GLY A 70 -4.73 -7.12 -2.80
C GLY A 70 -5.34 -6.07 -3.73
N TRP A 71 -6.64 -5.80 -3.57
CA TRP A 71 -7.39 -4.93 -4.49
C TRP A 71 -6.96 -3.47 -4.42
N SER A 72 -6.74 -2.91 -3.22
CA SER A 72 -6.50 -1.48 -3.06
C SER A 72 -5.33 -0.95 -3.89
N TYR A 73 -4.24 -1.73 -3.99
CA TYR A 73 -3.07 -1.36 -4.78
C TYR A 73 -3.37 -1.35 -6.28
N VAL A 74 -4.16 -2.31 -6.77
CA VAL A 74 -4.62 -2.35 -8.17
C VAL A 74 -5.59 -1.20 -8.45
N ALA A 75 -6.47 -0.92 -7.50
CA ALA A 75 -7.44 0.16 -7.60
C ALA A 75 -6.74 1.53 -7.70
N LEU A 76 -5.77 1.79 -6.81
CA LEU A 76 -4.92 2.98 -6.88
C LEU A 76 -4.09 3.03 -8.15
N SER A 77 -3.58 1.88 -8.63
CA SER A 77 -2.76 1.88 -9.83
C SER A 77 -3.56 2.25 -11.09
N LEU A 78 -4.81 1.82 -11.19
CA LEU A 78 -5.72 2.26 -12.25
C LEU A 78 -5.96 3.78 -12.20
N LEU A 79 -6.17 4.35 -11.01
CA LEU A 79 -6.40 5.79 -10.87
C LEU A 79 -5.13 6.60 -11.19
N ASN A 80 -3.96 6.15 -10.75
CA ASN A 80 -2.68 6.72 -11.15
C ASN A 80 -2.48 6.71 -12.67
N MET A 81 -2.84 5.59 -13.32
CA MET A 81 -2.75 5.48 -14.78
C MET A 81 -3.72 6.42 -15.50
N TYR A 82 -4.93 6.61 -15.01
CA TYR A 82 -5.83 7.64 -15.53
C TYR A 82 -5.20 9.03 -15.38
N MET A 83 -4.70 9.38 -14.20
CA MET A 83 -4.06 10.68 -13.98
C MET A 83 -2.81 10.90 -14.85
N ALA A 84 -2.05 9.83 -15.13
CA ALA A 84 -0.84 9.90 -15.95
C ALA A 84 -1.11 10.03 -17.46
N THR A 85 -2.21 9.46 -17.95
CA THR A 85 -2.45 9.28 -19.40
C THR A 85 -3.70 9.99 -19.92
N GLY A 86 -4.65 10.29 -19.04
CA GLY A 86 -6.00 10.74 -19.41
C GLY A 86 -6.89 9.65 -20.03
N ASP A 87 -6.44 8.39 -20.10
CA ASP A 87 -7.20 7.31 -20.76
C ASP A 87 -8.31 6.77 -19.85
N GLU A 88 -9.57 7.06 -20.22
CA GLU A 88 -10.78 6.64 -19.49
C GLU A 88 -10.93 5.12 -19.34
N LYS A 89 -10.21 4.29 -20.12
CA LYS A 89 -10.24 2.83 -19.94
C LYS A 89 -9.90 2.44 -18.50
N TYR A 90 -9.02 3.19 -17.83
CA TYR A 90 -8.61 2.88 -16.46
C TYR A 90 -9.73 3.16 -15.45
N LEU A 91 -10.52 4.22 -15.65
CA LEU A 91 -11.74 4.47 -14.87
C LEU A 91 -12.79 3.39 -15.13
N ASN A 92 -12.95 2.98 -16.39
CA ASN A 92 -13.85 1.89 -16.79
C ASN A 92 -13.46 0.53 -16.20
N PHE A 93 -12.18 0.29 -15.93
CA PHE A 93 -11.72 -0.89 -15.20
C PHE A 93 -11.94 -0.78 -13.70
N PHE A 94 -11.76 0.40 -13.12
CA PHE A 94 -11.89 0.67 -11.69
C PHE A 94 -13.35 0.60 -11.23
N PHE A 95 -14.25 1.32 -11.91
CA PHE A 95 -15.62 1.57 -11.45
C PHE A 95 -16.41 0.28 -11.13
N PRO A 96 -16.43 -0.75 -12.00
CA PRO A 96 -17.15 -2.00 -11.71
C PRO A 96 -16.60 -2.73 -10.48
N GLN A 97 -15.29 -2.63 -10.21
CA GLN A 97 -14.66 -3.26 -9.06
C GLN A 97 -15.05 -2.56 -7.75
N ALA A 98 -14.95 -1.23 -7.72
CA ALA A 98 -15.36 -0.44 -6.56
C ALA A 98 -16.85 -0.64 -6.25
N GLN A 99 -17.71 -0.64 -7.29
CA GLN A 99 -19.14 -0.87 -7.11
C GLN A 99 -19.42 -2.26 -6.52
N TYR A 100 -18.73 -3.29 -7.01
CA TYR A 100 -18.86 -4.64 -6.47
C TYR A 100 -18.45 -4.69 -5.00
N ILE A 101 -17.28 -4.16 -4.63
CA ILE A 101 -16.78 -4.21 -3.25
C ILE A 101 -17.72 -3.49 -2.28
N LEU A 102 -18.23 -2.31 -2.66
CA LEU A 102 -19.21 -1.57 -1.87
C LEU A 102 -20.56 -2.29 -1.74
N LYS A 103 -20.93 -3.15 -2.69
CA LYS A 103 -22.11 -4.03 -2.59
C LYS A 103 -21.89 -5.23 -1.67
N HIS A 104 -20.64 -5.53 -1.28
CA HIS A 104 -20.26 -6.71 -0.49
C HIS A 104 -19.60 -6.33 0.86
N THR A 105 -20.10 -5.28 1.52
CA THR A 105 -19.82 -5.01 2.94
C THR A 105 -20.43 -6.08 3.85
N ASP A 106 -19.91 -6.27 5.05
CA ASP A 106 -20.42 -7.23 6.03
C ASP A 106 -21.90 -7.01 6.37
N GLU A 107 -22.36 -5.76 6.47
CA GLU A 107 -23.79 -5.39 6.62
C GLU A 107 -24.67 -6.02 5.53
N LYS A 108 -24.29 -5.84 4.26
CA LYS A 108 -25.04 -6.33 3.09
C LYS A 108 -24.99 -7.85 2.97
N LEU A 109 -23.93 -8.47 3.49
CA LEU A 109 -23.75 -9.91 3.47
C LEU A 109 -24.27 -10.59 4.75
N GLY A 110 -24.70 -9.83 5.76
CA GLY A 110 -25.17 -10.36 7.05
C GLY A 110 -24.07 -11.03 7.89
N ILE A 111 -22.81 -10.57 7.79
CA ILE A 111 -21.71 -11.09 8.62
C ILE A 111 -21.62 -10.33 9.92
N GLU A 112 -21.68 -11.06 11.01
CA GLU A 112 -21.61 -10.50 12.35
C GLU A 112 -20.19 -9.99 12.64
N SER A 113 -20.13 -8.81 13.24
CA SER A 113 -18.92 -8.22 13.78
C SER A 113 -18.45 -8.95 15.04
N PHE A 114 -17.25 -8.62 15.48
CA PHE A 114 -16.63 -9.09 16.71
C PHE A 114 -17.38 -8.79 18.03
N THR A 115 -18.51 -8.09 18.00
CA THR A 115 -19.21 -7.63 19.20
C THR A 115 -20.10 -8.69 19.85
N ASN A 116 -20.33 -9.84 19.20
CA ASN A 116 -21.27 -10.89 19.63
C ASN A 116 -22.69 -10.36 19.92
N SER A 117 -23.10 -9.31 19.23
CA SER A 117 -24.37 -8.60 19.45
C SER A 117 -25.40 -8.83 18.33
N GLY A 118 -25.05 -9.63 17.32
CA GLY A 118 -25.79 -9.73 16.05
C GLY A 118 -25.57 -8.55 15.10
N LEU A 119 -24.67 -7.61 15.44
CA LEU A 119 -24.39 -6.43 14.63
C LEU A 119 -23.49 -6.75 13.44
N SER A 120 -23.97 -6.49 12.22
CA SER A 120 -23.16 -6.42 10.99
C SER A 120 -22.80 -4.98 10.65
N LEU A 121 -21.53 -4.72 10.34
CA LEU A 121 -21.02 -3.36 10.13
C LEU A 121 -20.96 -3.01 8.63
N PRO A 122 -21.17 -1.74 8.24
CA PRO A 122 -21.08 -1.29 6.84
C PRO A 122 -19.62 -1.14 6.38
N ALA A 123 -18.79 -2.16 6.62
CA ALA A 123 -17.36 -2.23 6.32
C ALA A 123 -16.98 -3.69 5.99
N TRP A 124 -15.69 -3.98 5.90
CA TRP A 124 -15.17 -5.32 5.56
C TRP A 124 -14.29 -5.85 6.68
N SER A 125 -14.70 -6.93 7.30
CA SER A 125 -13.89 -7.65 8.29
C SER A 125 -12.86 -8.57 7.64
N ASP A 126 -11.82 -8.90 8.37
CA ASP A 126 -10.79 -9.87 7.99
C ASP A 126 -11.29 -11.33 7.93
N ARG A 127 -12.58 -11.58 8.19
CA ARG A 127 -13.18 -12.92 8.27
C ARG A 127 -12.45 -13.87 9.23
N GLY A 128 -11.85 -13.30 10.28
CA GLY A 128 -11.08 -14.02 11.29
C GLY A 128 -9.70 -14.46 10.83
N HIS A 129 -9.18 -13.93 9.71
CA HIS A 129 -7.82 -14.22 9.24
C HIS A 129 -6.77 -13.98 10.34
N TYR A 130 -6.79 -12.82 10.99
CA TYR A 130 -5.81 -12.46 12.03
C TYR A 130 -6.21 -12.91 13.43
N THR A 131 -7.42 -13.47 13.57
CA THR A 131 -7.97 -13.93 14.86
C THR A 131 -8.04 -15.46 14.93
N SER A 132 -7.49 -16.16 13.93
CA SER A 132 -7.59 -17.61 13.77
C SER A 132 -9.05 -18.12 13.81
N GLY A 133 -9.96 -17.41 13.13
CA GLY A 133 -11.37 -17.75 13.01
C GLY A 133 -12.23 -17.47 14.25
N LYS A 134 -11.65 -16.92 15.34
CA LYS A 134 -12.39 -16.66 16.58
C LYS A 134 -13.54 -15.64 16.42
N PHE A 135 -13.34 -14.59 15.64
CA PHE A 135 -14.34 -13.57 15.35
C PHE A 135 -13.93 -12.77 14.10
N SER A 136 -14.87 -12.10 13.47
CA SER A 136 -14.60 -11.26 12.30
C SER A 136 -14.30 -9.83 12.74
N TYR A 137 -13.11 -9.30 12.42
CA TYR A 137 -12.75 -7.92 12.78
C TYR A 137 -12.62 -6.97 11.62
N THR A 138 -13.18 -5.78 11.79
CA THR A 138 -12.96 -4.64 10.90
C THR A 138 -11.77 -3.84 11.40
N TYR A 139 -10.65 -3.88 10.67
CA TYR A 139 -9.46 -3.09 10.97
C TYR A 139 -9.55 -1.69 10.35
N PRO A 140 -9.21 -0.61 11.09
CA PRO A 140 -9.14 0.74 10.53
C PRO A 140 -8.22 0.82 9.31
N VAL A 141 -7.02 0.20 9.38
CA VAL A 141 -6.08 0.16 8.25
C VAL A 141 -6.70 -0.47 7.01
N HIS A 142 -7.45 -1.58 7.14
CA HIS A 142 -8.10 -2.19 5.98
C HIS A 142 -9.19 -1.28 5.42
N THR A 143 -10.02 -0.68 6.27
CA THR A 143 -11.03 0.29 5.83
C THR A 143 -10.38 1.46 5.10
N GLY A 144 -9.28 2.02 5.61
CA GLY A 144 -8.53 3.07 4.94
C GLY A 144 -8.04 2.64 3.56
N MET A 145 -7.35 1.49 3.47
CA MET A 145 -6.84 0.98 2.18
C MET A 145 -7.96 0.73 1.17
N ILE A 146 -9.13 0.25 1.59
CA ILE A 146 -10.26 0.01 0.69
C ILE A 146 -10.94 1.33 0.28
N VAL A 147 -11.06 2.30 1.19
CA VAL A 147 -11.82 3.52 0.96
C VAL A 147 -11.00 4.60 0.25
N VAL A 148 -9.68 4.69 0.47
CA VAL A 148 -8.83 5.68 -0.22
C VAL A 148 -9.00 5.67 -1.74
N PRO A 149 -8.84 4.55 -2.47
CA PRO A 149 -9.01 4.57 -3.93
C PRO A 149 -10.44 4.97 -4.35
N ILE A 150 -11.46 4.64 -3.55
CA ILE A 150 -12.83 5.08 -3.80
C ILE A 150 -12.94 6.60 -3.69
N LEU A 151 -12.36 7.21 -2.66
CA LEU A 151 -12.39 8.66 -2.47
C LEU A 151 -11.53 9.40 -3.49
N VAL A 152 -10.38 8.85 -3.90
CA VAL A 152 -9.56 9.41 -4.99
C VAL A 152 -10.35 9.40 -6.31
N PHE A 153 -11.12 8.35 -6.60
CA PHE A 153 -12.02 8.35 -7.76
C PHE A 153 -13.08 9.44 -7.66
N VAL A 154 -13.70 9.65 -6.50
CA VAL A 154 -14.67 10.74 -6.29
C VAL A 154 -14.02 12.11 -6.53
N ASP A 155 -12.80 12.32 -6.00
CA ASP A 155 -12.02 13.56 -6.20
C ASP A 155 -11.71 13.80 -7.68
N ILE A 156 -11.32 12.76 -8.42
CA ILE A 156 -11.10 12.80 -9.87
C ILE A 156 -12.38 13.20 -10.60
N VAL A 157 -13.52 12.56 -10.30
CA VAL A 157 -14.81 12.84 -10.95
C VAL A 157 -15.22 14.30 -10.72
N GLN A 158 -15.03 14.83 -9.51
CA GLN A 158 -15.33 16.22 -9.18
C GLN A 158 -14.35 17.19 -9.87
N THR A 159 -13.05 16.93 -9.77
CA THR A 159 -11.98 17.79 -10.31
C THR A 159 -12.06 17.94 -11.83
N TYR A 160 -12.29 16.83 -12.54
CA TYR A 160 -12.36 16.80 -14.01
C TYR A 160 -13.79 16.91 -14.54
N ASN A 161 -14.79 17.11 -13.67
CA ASN A 161 -16.20 17.26 -14.02
C ASN A 161 -16.72 16.11 -14.93
N LEU A 162 -16.41 14.87 -14.56
CA LEU A 162 -16.77 13.67 -15.32
C LEU A 162 -18.25 13.31 -15.12
N SER A 163 -19.13 13.93 -15.91
CA SER A 163 -20.59 13.87 -15.69
C SER A 163 -21.18 12.46 -15.68
N GLU A 164 -20.59 11.52 -16.43
CA GLU A 164 -21.09 10.14 -16.50
C GLU A 164 -20.91 9.37 -15.18
N TYR A 165 -19.97 9.79 -14.33
CA TYR A 165 -19.67 9.14 -13.06
C TYR A 165 -20.20 9.91 -11.84
N ARG A 166 -20.87 11.05 -12.02
CA ARG A 166 -21.28 11.91 -10.89
C ARG A 166 -22.20 11.19 -9.90
N ASP A 167 -23.29 10.59 -10.40
CA ASP A 167 -24.27 9.93 -9.53
C ASP A 167 -23.64 8.78 -8.73
N ILE A 168 -22.77 7.98 -9.36
CA ILE A 168 -22.08 6.90 -8.65
C ILE A 168 -21.02 7.44 -7.69
N ALA A 169 -20.31 8.52 -8.02
CA ALA A 169 -19.35 9.14 -7.12
C ALA A 169 -20.04 9.61 -5.82
N ASP A 170 -21.25 10.15 -5.92
CA ASP A 170 -22.06 10.53 -4.75
C ASP A 170 -22.46 9.29 -3.91
N GLU A 171 -22.89 8.20 -4.54
CA GLU A 171 -23.19 6.93 -3.84
C GLU A 171 -21.95 6.33 -3.15
N PHE A 172 -20.79 6.42 -3.81
CA PHE A 172 -19.51 5.98 -3.30
C PHE A 172 -19.10 6.81 -2.09
N LEU A 173 -19.24 8.13 -2.15
CA LEU A 173 -18.95 9.04 -1.05
C LEU A 173 -19.82 8.70 0.18
N VAL A 174 -21.13 8.50 -0.01
CA VAL A 174 -22.03 8.10 1.09
C VAL A 174 -21.60 6.76 1.71
N SER A 175 -21.24 5.78 0.88
CA SER A 175 -20.84 4.46 1.36
C SER A 175 -19.49 4.47 2.08
N ALA A 176 -18.53 5.24 1.56
CA ALA A 176 -17.23 5.50 2.20
C ALA A 176 -17.42 6.12 3.58
N GLY A 177 -18.27 7.14 3.71
CA GLY A 177 -18.56 7.80 4.99
C GLY A 177 -19.09 6.81 6.04
N LYS A 178 -20.01 5.91 5.66
CA LYS A 178 -20.53 4.86 6.55
C LYS A 178 -19.42 3.93 7.02
N ALA A 179 -18.53 3.49 6.12
CA ALA A 179 -17.41 2.61 6.46
C ALA A 179 -16.40 3.31 7.39
N LEU A 180 -16.07 4.57 7.13
CA LEU A 180 -15.14 5.35 7.96
C LEU A 180 -15.69 5.63 9.36
N ALA A 181 -17.01 5.86 9.46
CA ALA A 181 -17.69 6.11 10.73
C ALA A 181 -17.63 4.92 11.70
N VAL A 182 -17.45 3.69 11.19
CA VAL A 182 -17.29 2.48 12.03
C VAL A 182 -16.14 2.67 13.04
N HIS A 183 -15.04 3.30 12.63
CA HIS A 183 -13.84 3.50 13.47
C HIS A 183 -13.83 4.82 14.24
N ASN A 184 -14.91 5.61 14.17
CA ASN A 184 -15.02 6.92 14.79
C ASN A 184 -16.11 6.99 15.87
N GLN A 185 -16.26 5.91 16.64
CA GLN A 185 -17.28 5.79 17.69
C GLN A 185 -16.76 6.25 19.06
N PRO A 186 -17.66 6.56 20.02
CA PRO A 186 -17.26 6.84 21.40
C PRO A 186 -16.34 5.75 21.97
N GLY A 187 -15.26 6.14 22.63
CA GLY A 187 -14.26 5.23 23.20
C GLY A 187 -13.16 4.76 22.24
N MET A 188 -13.28 5.03 20.94
CA MET A 188 -12.24 4.75 19.93
C MET A 188 -11.28 5.91 19.73
N TRP A 189 -11.39 6.95 20.53
CA TRP A 189 -10.47 8.08 20.54
C TRP A 189 -9.79 8.19 21.90
N LYS A 190 -8.50 8.51 21.89
CA LYS A 190 -7.72 8.88 23.06
C LYS A 190 -7.18 10.29 22.88
N ASP A 191 -7.66 11.22 23.68
CA ASP A 191 -6.94 12.48 23.90
C ASP A 191 -5.71 12.21 24.78
N VAL A 192 -4.56 12.70 24.32
CA VAL A 192 -3.28 12.67 25.05
C VAL A 192 -3.01 14.05 25.65
N SER A 193 -3.27 15.12 24.89
CA SER A 193 -3.19 16.51 25.29
C SER A 193 -4.22 17.35 24.51
N GLU A 194 -4.23 18.67 24.69
CA GLU A 194 -5.07 19.57 23.89
C GLU A 194 -4.76 19.52 22.39
N THR A 195 -3.52 19.18 22.03
CA THR A 195 -3.03 19.18 20.64
C THR A 195 -2.67 17.79 20.11
N GLU A 196 -2.79 16.74 20.93
CA GLU A 196 -2.36 15.40 20.55
C GLU A 196 -3.35 14.35 21.02
N GLY A 197 -3.48 13.30 20.21
CA GLY A 197 -4.38 12.21 20.48
C GLY A 197 -4.31 11.19 19.37
N PHE A 198 -5.03 10.09 19.55
CA PHE A 198 -5.05 9.03 18.56
C PHE A 198 -6.26 8.13 18.59
N PHE A 199 -6.55 7.51 17.45
CA PHE A 199 -7.55 6.46 17.30
C PHE A 199 -7.12 5.15 17.98
N ARG A 200 -8.08 4.48 18.60
CA ARG A 200 -8.01 3.12 19.13
C ARG A 200 -8.83 2.20 18.24
N GLY A 201 -8.42 0.94 18.14
CA GLY A 201 -9.26 -0.10 17.56
C GLY A 201 -10.49 -0.38 18.43
N HIS A 202 -11.49 -1.03 17.84
CA HIS A 202 -12.67 -1.46 18.57
C HIS A 202 -12.33 -2.46 19.68
N SER A 203 -13.00 -2.35 20.83
CA SER A 203 -12.95 -3.35 21.89
C SER A 203 -13.64 -4.65 21.46
N TYR A 204 -12.89 -5.74 21.32
CA TYR A 204 -13.37 -7.10 21.01
C TYR A 204 -14.19 -7.76 22.15
N GLY A 205 -15.02 -7.00 22.86
CA GLY A 205 -15.57 -7.40 24.16
C GLY A 205 -14.55 -7.33 25.30
N GLU A 206 -13.33 -6.86 25.04
CA GLU A 206 -12.26 -6.67 26.03
C GLU A 206 -12.20 -5.21 26.52
N PRO A 207 -11.89 -4.97 27.81
CA PRO A 207 -11.90 -3.61 28.40
C PRO A 207 -10.85 -2.66 27.79
N TYR A 208 -9.86 -3.17 27.06
CA TYR A 208 -8.85 -2.39 26.37
C TYR A 208 -8.51 -3.06 25.04
N VAL A 209 -8.74 -2.37 23.91
CA VAL A 209 -8.11 -2.79 22.65
C VAL A 209 -6.97 -1.88 22.29
N THR A 210 -5.84 -2.53 22.34
CA THR A 210 -4.57 -2.15 21.79
C THR A 210 -4.32 -3.10 20.63
N GLU A 211 -4.17 -2.61 19.41
CA GLU A 211 -3.76 -3.48 18.30
C GLU A 211 -2.48 -4.24 18.73
N ALA A 212 -2.49 -5.57 18.59
CA ALA A 212 -1.39 -6.45 19.03
C ALA A 212 -0.93 -6.25 20.50
N ASN A 213 -1.86 -5.97 21.43
CA ASN A 213 -1.59 -5.79 22.87
C ASN A 213 -0.69 -4.58 23.22
N LYS A 214 -0.62 -3.54 22.35
CA LYS A 214 0.18 -2.32 22.58
C LYS A 214 -0.61 -1.00 22.64
N MET A 215 -0.48 -0.26 23.74
CA MET A 215 -1.09 1.07 23.91
C MET A 215 -0.35 2.12 23.07
N ALA A 216 -0.67 2.26 21.79
CA ALA A 216 -0.28 3.38 20.95
C ALA A 216 -0.98 3.31 19.58
N VAL A 217 -0.79 4.36 18.77
CA VAL A 217 -1.05 4.31 17.34
C VAL A 217 -0.20 3.22 16.68
N PRO A 218 -0.81 2.28 15.95
CA PRO A 218 -0.08 1.60 14.89
C PRO A 218 0.16 2.64 13.80
N ASN A 219 1.41 2.96 13.48
CA ASN A 219 1.74 3.93 12.41
C ASN A 219 0.99 3.65 11.08
N ARG A 220 0.60 2.42 10.76
CA ARG A 220 -0.26 2.10 9.60
C ARG A 220 -1.66 2.74 9.61
N ILE A 221 -2.09 3.40 10.69
CA ILE A 221 -3.37 4.12 10.73
C ILE A 221 -3.43 5.29 9.72
N PHE A 222 -2.28 5.77 9.22
CA PHE A 222 -2.26 6.94 8.34
C PHE A 222 -3.08 6.78 7.06
N ILE A 223 -3.24 5.56 6.55
CA ILE A 223 -4.11 5.35 5.39
C ILE A 223 -5.60 5.49 5.73
N TYR A 224 -6.01 5.16 6.97
CA TYR A 224 -7.35 5.48 7.47
C TYR A 224 -7.52 6.99 7.67
N LEU A 225 -6.54 7.65 8.28
CA LEU A 225 -6.56 9.10 8.45
C LEU A 225 -6.63 9.82 7.11
N ALA A 226 -5.88 9.35 6.11
CA ALA A 226 -5.94 9.84 4.73
C ALA A 226 -7.33 9.71 4.12
N ALA A 227 -7.99 8.55 4.26
CA ALA A 227 -9.37 8.39 3.83
C ALA A 227 -10.31 9.37 4.54
N CYS A 228 -10.16 9.55 5.85
CA CYS A 228 -10.93 10.53 6.62
C CYS A 228 -10.70 11.97 6.16
N GLY A 229 -9.45 12.36 5.88
CA GLY A 229 -9.11 13.70 5.39
C GLY A 229 -9.68 13.97 4.00
N LEU A 230 -9.56 13.01 3.09
CA LEU A 230 -10.21 13.09 1.77
C LEU A 230 -11.74 13.19 1.90
N TYR A 231 -12.34 12.43 2.81
CA TYR A 231 -13.79 12.47 3.04
C TYR A 231 -14.24 13.84 3.55
N ASP A 232 -13.54 14.42 4.54
CA ASP A 232 -13.82 15.78 5.02
C ASP A 232 -13.67 16.82 3.90
N LYS A 233 -12.61 16.74 3.08
CA LYS A 233 -12.44 17.60 1.88
C LYS A 233 -13.64 17.49 0.94
N LEU A 234 -13.98 16.27 0.52
CA LEU A 234 -14.99 16.01 -0.52
C LEU A 234 -16.43 16.31 -0.07
N THR A 235 -16.65 16.37 1.23
CA THR A 235 -17.95 16.74 1.83
C THR A 235 -18.00 18.18 2.34
N GLU A 236 -16.91 18.94 2.20
CA GLU A 236 -16.71 20.25 2.84
C GLU A 236 -17.01 20.19 4.36
N GLY A 237 -16.71 19.04 4.97
CA GLY A 237 -16.97 18.70 6.36
C GLY A 237 -15.73 18.79 7.24
N ASN A 238 -15.91 18.46 8.53
CA ASN A 238 -14.82 18.45 9.51
C ASN A 238 -14.98 17.36 10.57
N ALA A 239 -15.64 16.26 10.22
CA ALA A 239 -15.98 15.19 11.16
C ALA A 239 -14.73 14.48 11.73
N TYR A 240 -13.61 14.58 11.03
CA TYR A 240 -12.35 13.94 11.37
C TYR A 240 -11.19 14.92 11.56
N THR A 241 -11.29 16.15 11.05
CA THR A 241 -10.20 17.16 11.00
C THR A 241 -9.43 17.28 12.31
N GLU A 242 -10.09 17.57 13.44
CA GLU A 242 -9.41 17.75 14.73
C GLU A 242 -8.62 16.49 15.13
N LYS A 243 -9.20 15.30 14.93
CA LYS A 243 -8.57 14.01 15.26
C LYS A 243 -7.39 13.71 14.35
N ILE A 244 -7.48 14.09 13.07
CA ILE A 244 -6.37 13.97 12.11
C ILE A 244 -5.21 14.87 12.54
N GLU A 245 -5.46 16.15 12.81
CA GLU A 245 -4.43 17.09 13.26
C GLU A 245 -3.74 16.61 14.54
N LYS A 246 -4.53 16.19 15.53
CA LYS A 246 -4.02 15.64 16.79
C LYS A 246 -3.18 14.36 16.57
N SER A 247 -3.60 13.48 15.65
CA SER A 247 -2.86 12.26 15.32
C SER A 247 -1.55 12.54 14.59
N LEU A 248 -1.54 13.51 13.67
CA LEU A 248 -0.35 13.95 12.95
C LEU A 248 0.68 14.57 13.91
N ARG A 249 0.24 15.44 14.82
CA ARG A 249 1.11 16.04 15.85
C ARG A 249 1.68 14.97 16.78
N TYR A 250 0.83 14.07 17.28
CA TYR A 250 1.28 12.95 18.12
C TYR A 250 2.35 12.11 17.40
N PHE A 251 2.14 11.74 16.14
CA PHE A 251 3.14 10.96 15.40
C PHE A 251 4.44 11.72 15.17
N LYS A 252 4.36 13.00 14.78
CA LYS A 252 5.53 13.85 14.57
C LYS A 252 6.37 14.01 15.83
N ASN A 253 5.73 14.10 16.99
CA ASN A 253 6.42 14.35 18.26
C ASN A 253 6.88 13.08 18.98
N GLU A 254 6.08 12.00 18.92
CA GLU A 254 6.28 10.81 19.76
C GLU A 254 6.87 9.61 19.01
N LEU A 255 6.73 9.54 17.68
CA LEU A 255 7.11 8.37 16.89
C LEU A 255 8.21 8.66 15.87
N VAL A 256 8.23 9.85 15.29
CA VAL A 256 9.28 10.27 14.37
C VAL A 256 10.56 10.55 15.15
N SER A 257 11.65 9.96 14.68
CA SER A 257 13.01 10.18 15.12
C SER A 257 13.81 10.77 13.96
N TYR A 258 14.79 11.60 14.31
CA TYR A 258 15.64 12.29 13.34
C TYR A 258 17.04 11.66 13.31
N ASP A 259 17.48 11.27 12.11
CA ASP A 259 18.85 10.84 11.85
C ASP A 259 19.64 11.99 11.23
N GLU A 260 20.41 12.68 12.06
CA GLU A 260 21.23 13.83 11.67
C GLU A 260 22.26 13.48 10.58
N LYS A 261 22.77 12.24 10.54
CA LYS A 261 23.83 11.86 9.59
C LYS A 261 23.36 11.88 8.14
N HIS A 262 22.08 11.60 7.92
CA HIS A 262 21.50 11.47 6.59
C HIS A 262 20.36 12.49 6.36
N ASP A 263 20.17 13.43 7.29
CA ASP A 263 19.02 14.35 7.33
C ASP A 263 17.69 13.62 7.03
N ALA A 264 17.47 12.49 7.71
CA ALA A 264 16.37 11.58 7.39
C ALA A 264 15.46 11.34 8.58
N TYR A 265 14.17 11.21 8.32
CA TYR A 265 13.22 10.71 9.32
C TYR A 265 13.13 9.19 9.29
N TYR A 266 12.94 8.63 10.48
CA TYR A 266 12.54 7.25 10.66
C TYR A 266 11.59 7.17 11.85
N TRP A 267 10.80 6.11 11.91
CA TRP A 267 9.85 5.92 13.00
C TRP A 267 9.75 4.46 13.37
N ARG A 268 9.12 4.22 14.52
CA ARG A 268 8.83 2.90 15.04
C ARG A 268 7.35 2.60 14.84
N TYR A 269 7.03 1.31 14.78
CA TYR A 269 5.64 0.85 14.75
C TYR A 269 4.84 1.32 15.98
N TRP A 270 5.48 1.41 17.14
CA TRP A 270 4.86 1.78 18.42
C TRP A 270 5.77 2.67 19.27
N VAL A 271 5.18 3.42 20.20
CA VAL A 271 5.91 4.10 21.28
C VAL A 271 6.62 3.04 22.14
N SER A 272 7.90 3.23 22.41
CA SER A 272 8.76 2.18 22.96
C SER A 272 8.47 1.79 24.40
N GLY A 273 8.45 0.48 24.67
CA GLY A 273 8.76 -0.11 25.98
C GLY A 273 10.11 -0.85 25.92
N THR A 274 11.12 -0.28 26.60
CA THR A 274 12.40 -0.87 27.09
C THR A 274 13.27 -1.75 26.18
N THR A 275 12.99 -1.91 24.89
CA THR A 275 13.87 -2.64 23.94
C THR A 275 14.16 -1.80 22.70
N PRO A 276 15.44 -1.68 22.27
CA PRO A 276 15.76 -1.12 20.97
C PRO A 276 15.11 -2.02 19.91
N ARG A 277 14.08 -1.48 19.25
CA ARG A 277 13.40 -2.14 18.13
C ARG A 277 13.86 -1.47 16.82
N PRO A 278 13.84 -2.21 15.70
CA PRO A 278 14.22 -1.61 14.42
C PRO A 278 13.28 -0.45 14.10
N GLY A 279 13.66 0.35 13.11
CA GLY A 279 12.67 1.16 12.42
C GLY A 279 11.58 0.27 11.80
N GLU A 280 10.53 0.89 11.31
CA GLU A 280 9.46 0.22 10.57
C GLU A 280 9.98 -0.68 9.43
N ASP A 281 9.32 -1.80 9.15
CA ASP A 281 9.58 -2.52 7.91
C ASP A 281 9.13 -1.70 6.69
N ILE A 282 9.81 -1.88 5.55
CA ILE A 282 9.58 -1.05 4.37
C ILE A 282 8.13 -1.12 3.87
N SER A 283 7.47 -2.28 3.99
CA SER A 283 6.11 -2.45 3.50
C SER A 283 5.11 -1.56 4.24
N HIS A 284 5.17 -1.53 5.57
CA HIS A 284 4.32 -0.66 6.38
C HIS A 284 4.79 0.79 6.36
N ALA A 285 6.10 1.02 6.22
CA ALA A 285 6.63 2.37 6.10
C ALA A 285 6.12 3.08 4.84
N ALA A 286 6.09 2.37 3.70
CA ALA A 286 5.53 2.86 2.45
C ALA A 286 4.07 3.29 2.61
N LEU A 287 3.25 2.46 3.29
CA LEU A 287 1.85 2.77 3.57
C LEU A 287 1.67 3.98 4.49
N THR A 288 2.53 4.09 5.52
CA THR A 288 2.53 5.22 6.47
C THR A 288 2.80 6.53 5.73
N ILE A 289 3.90 6.61 4.98
CA ILE A 289 4.24 7.82 4.24
C ILE A 289 3.17 8.12 3.18
N TYR A 290 2.58 7.10 2.55
CA TYR A 290 1.59 7.34 1.50
C TYR A 290 0.32 7.99 2.07
N GLY A 291 -0.12 7.55 3.26
CA GLY A 291 -1.19 8.23 3.98
C GLY A 291 -0.84 9.67 4.37
N LEU A 292 0.39 9.93 4.82
CA LEU A 292 0.85 11.30 5.11
C LEU A 292 0.87 12.17 3.87
N TYR A 293 1.35 11.65 2.74
CA TYR A 293 1.35 12.32 1.44
C TYR A 293 -0.06 12.71 1.01
N ILE A 294 -1.03 11.79 1.10
CA ILE A 294 -2.44 12.09 0.79
C ILE A 294 -2.99 13.19 1.71
N LEU A 295 -2.70 13.11 3.01
CA LEU A 295 -3.15 14.13 3.96
C LEU A 295 -2.60 15.52 3.63
N HIS A 296 -1.32 15.61 3.28
CA HIS A 296 -0.66 16.87 2.93
C HIS A 296 -1.12 17.39 1.56
N GLU A 297 -0.86 16.63 0.49
CA GLU A 297 -1.01 17.09 -0.89
C GLU A 297 -2.47 17.09 -1.37
N HIS A 298 -3.27 16.13 -0.91
CA HIS A 298 -4.62 15.94 -1.45
C HIS A 298 -5.72 16.43 -0.51
N ALA A 299 -5.50 16.39 0.81
CA ALA A 299 -6.48 16.81 1.82
C ALA A 299 -6.13 18.12 2.55
N GLY A 300 -4.95 18.71 2.32
CA GLY A 300 -4.59 20.06 2.80
C GLY A 300 -4.19 20.16 4.28
N PHE A 301 -3.63 19.10 4.87
CA PHE A 301 -3.15 19.13 6.26
C PHE A 301 -1.65 19.51 6.35
N ASP A 302 -1.36 20.72 6.85
CA ASP A 302 0.00 21.29 6.87
C ASP A 302 0.80 21.01 8.17
N ILE A 303 0.57 19.89 8.84
CA ILE A 303 1.32 19.52 10.07
C ILE A 303 2.76 19.11 9.75
N PHE A 304 2.94 18.44 8.61
CA PHE A 304 4.24 18.17 8.01
C PHE A 304 4.48 19.19 6.90
N SER A 305 5.66 19.78 6.88
CA SER A 305 6.09 20.72 5.85
C SER A 305 6.73 19.99 4.67
N THR A 306 6.94 20.67 3.53
CA THR A 306 7.72 20.14 2.41
C THR A 306 9.10 19.64 2.86
N LYS A 307 9.78 20.35 3.76
CA LYS A 307 11.06 19.93 4.34
C LYS A 307 10.94 18.63 5.14
N ASP A 308 9.81 18.40 5.79
CA ASP A 308 9.58 17.12 6.46
C ASP A 308 9.44 15.98 5.44
N PHE A 309 8.82 16.23 4.28
CA PHE A 309 8.76 15.26 3.18
C PHE A 309 10.11 15.01 2.52
N GLU A 310 10.94 16.03 2.32
CA GLU A 310 12.34 15.85 1.89
C GLU A 310 13.10 14.90 2.84
N ARG A 311 12.88 15.03 4.16
CA ARG A 311 13.47 14.13 5.16
C ARG A 311 12.90 12.72 5.14
N PHE A 312 11.63 12.56 4.77
CA PHE A 312 11.07 11.24 4.51
C PHE A 312 11.67 10.62 3.24
N THR A 313 11.87 11.41 2.19
CA THR A 313 12.55 11.00 0.95
C THR A 313 13.96 10.50 1.23
N ASN A 314 14.70 11.17 2.11
CA ASN A 314 16.08 10.81 2.44
C ASN A 314 16.26 9.38 3.02
N ILE A 315 15.17 8.72 3.39
CA ILE A 315 15.18 7.31 3.78
C ILE A 315 15.61 6.40 2.63
N ILE A 316 15.28 6.74 1.38
CA ILE A 316 15.60 5.96 0.18
C ILE A 316 17.11 5.78 0.04
N TYR A 317 17.87 6.89 0.12
CA TYR A 317 19.34 6.90 0.07
C TYR A 317 20.02 6.02 1.13
N LYS A 318 19.31 5.69 2.20
CA LYS A 318 19.80 4.78 3.25
C LYS A 318 19.35 3.34 3.04
N THR A 319 18.18 3.16 2.42
CA THR A 319 17.52 1.86 2.27
C THR A 319 17.88 1.10 1.02
N VAL A 320 18.39 1.79 0.02
CA VAL A 320 18.90 1.19 -1.20
C VAL A 320 20.42 1.32 -1.22
N HIS A 321 21.09 0.22 -1.53
CA HIS A 321 22.51 0.21 -1.83
C HIS A 321 22.66 -0.07 -3.33
N THR A 322 23.25 0.88 -4.04
CA THR A 322 23.35 0.93 -5.52
C THR A 322 24.39 -0.01 -6.10
N ASP A 323 24.69 -1.12 -5.39
CA ASP A 323 25.45 -2.24 -5.98
C ASP A 323 24.69 -2.75 -7.23
N ARG A 324 25.37 -3.48 -8.11
CA ARG A 324 24.71 -4.22 -9.20
C ARG A 324 24.89 -5.72 -8.97
N PRO A 325 23.82 -6.48 -8.64
CA PRO A 325 22.44 -6.04 -8.40
C PRO A 325 22.27 -5.18 -7.13
N PRO A 326 21.22 -4.33 -7.07
CA PRO A 326 20.96 -3.52 -5.90
C PRO A 326 20.68 -4.39 -4.68
N LYS A 327 20.89 -3.80 -3.50
CA LYS A 327 20.52 -4.44 -2.24
C LYS A 327 19.65 -3.49 -1.44
N VAL A 328 18.59 -4.03 -0.87
CA VAL A 328 17.56 -3.26 -0.16
C VAL A 328 17.52 -3.72 1.29
N ARG A 329 17.29 -2.80 2.20
CA ARG A 329 17.10 -3.10 3.62
C ARG A 329 15.77 -3.83 3.85
N LYS A 330 15.55 -4.39 5.05
CA LYS A 330 14.22 -4.85 5.49
C LYS A 330 13.46 -3.77 6.26
N TYR A 331 14.22 -2.95 6.98
CA TYR A 331 13.74 -1.89 7.85
C TYR A 331 14.31 -0.55 7.44
N ILE A 332 13.55 0.50 7.70
CA ILE A 332 13.92 1.87 7.34
C ILE A 332 15.04 2.48 8.21
N HIS A 333 15.39 1.82 9.33
CA HIS A 333 16.47 2.24 10.22
C HIS A 333 17.16 1.04 10.90
N ASN A 334 18.44 1.22 11.27
CA ASN A 334 19.31 0.16 11.81
C ASN A 334 18.78 -0.44 13.11
N LEU A 335 19.06 -1.74 13.30
CA LEU A 335 19.16 -2.32 14.64
C LEU A 335 20.54 -2.03 15.22
N GLU A 336 20.64 -1.71 16.51
CA GLU A 336 21.92 -1.48 17.21
C GLU A 336 22.90 -2.66 17.08
N ASN A 337 22.42 -3.86 16.80
CA ASN A 337 23.22 -5.10 16.67
C ASN A 337 23.00 -5.83 15.33
N GLU A 338 22.60 -5.14 14.27
CA GLU A 338 22.38 -5.76 12.96
C GLU A 338 23.71 -6.23 12.34
N LYS A 339 23.84 -7.55 12.10
CA LYS A 339 25.03 -8.11 11.43
C LYS A 339 25.00 -7.95 9.90
N LYS A 340 23.80 -7.83 9.32
CA LYS A 340 23.57 -7.68 7.88
C LYS A 340 22.40 -6.74 7.68
N VAL A 341 22.65 -5.64 6.98
CA VAL A 341 21.70 -4.53 6.80
C VAL A 341 21.04 -4.56 5.43
N TYR A 342 21.78 -4.98 4.40
CA TYR A 342 21.33 -5.00 3.02
C TYR A 342 21.16 -6.42 2.50
N PHE A 343 20.10 -6.65 1.75
CA PHE A 343 19.67 -7.95 1.27
C PHE A 343 19.37 -7.86 -0.23
N ASN A 344 19.70 -8.92 -0.97
CA ASN A 344 19.28 -9.03 -2.36
C ASN A 344 17.79 -9.44 -2.45
N GLN A 345 17.26 -9.53 -3.68
CA GLN A 345 15.88 -9.94 -3.94
C GLN A 345 15.51 -11.29 -3.32
N GLU A 346 16.39 -12.29 -3.40
CA GLU A 346 16.14 -13.64 -2.88
C GLU A 346 16.06 -13.70 -1.35
N GLU A 347 16.74 -12.78 -0.67
CA GLU A 347 16.85 -12.74 0.80
C GLU A 347 15.82 -11.81 1.47
N ASN A 348 15.13 -10.98 0.69
CA ASN A 348 14.23 -9.95 1.18
C ASN A 348 12.82 -10.06 0.56
N PRO A 349 11.83 -10.55 1.31
CA PRO A 349 10.46 -10.62 0.81
C PRO A 349 9.84 -9.23 0.54
N TYR A 350 10.44 -8.16 1.08
CA TYR A 350 10.00 -6.79 0.89
C TYR A 350 10.86 -6.02 -0.13
N TYR A 351 11.68 -6.73 -0.93
CA TYR A 351 12.64 -6.10 -1.84
C TYR A 351 11.98 -5.08 -2.79
N PHE A 352 10.91 -5.48 -3.47
CA PHE A 352 10.17 -4.61 -4.38
C PHE A 352 9.24 -3.62 -3.67
N GLU A 353 8.96 -3.82 -2.38
CA GLU A 353 8.10 -2.93 -1.62
C GLU A 353 8.72 -1.53 -1.46
N ILE A 354 10.03 -1.40 -1.62
CA ILE A 354 10.73 -0.11 -1.64
C ILE A 354 10.29 0.77 -2.82
N LEU A 355 9.94 0.18 -3.96
CA LEU A 355 9.50 0.93 -5.15
C LEU A 355 8.20 1.70 -4.89
N ARG A 356 7.41 1.28 -3.88
CA ARG A 356 6.22 2.01 -3.47
C ARG A 356 6.52 3.34 -2.81
N LEU A 357 7.76 3.60 -2.37
CA LEU A 357 8.19 4.92 -1.94
C LEU A 357 8.58 5.82 -3.12
N GLY A 358 8.54 5.33 -4.36
CA GLY A 358 8.81 6.11 -5.57
C GLY A 358 7.87 7.30 -5.79
N TYR A 359 6.67 7.34 -5.18
CA TYR A 359 5.83 8.55 -5.25
C TYR A 359 6.45 9.76 -4.56
N LEU A 360 7.44 9.56 -3.66
CA LEU A 360 8.20 10.65 -3.05
C LEU A 360 9.05 11.43 -4.07
N GLY A 361 9.11 10.97 -5.33
CA GLY A 361 9.79 11.63 -6.43
C GLY A 361 9.21 13.00 -6.74
N ILE A 362 8.00 13.29 -6.27
CA ILE A 362 7.41 14.64 -6.29
C ILE A 362 8.22 15.66 -5.48
N TYR A 363 8.89 15.22 -4.41
CA TYR A 363 9.73 16.07 -3.56
C TYR A 363 11.19 16.03 -3.96
N ASP A 364 11.67 14.91 -4.51
CA ASP A 364 13.03 14.76 -5.02
C ASP A 364 13.08 13.74 -6.15
N LYS A 365 13.21 14.20 -7.40
CA LYS A 365 13.28 13.30 -8.56
C LYS A 365 14.53 12.39 -8.54
N GLY A 366 15.56 12.75 -7.77
CA GLY A 366 16.78 11.94 -7.59
C GLY A 366 16.51 10.56 -7.00
N ILE A 367 15.35 10.33 -6.35
CA ILE A 367 15.03 8.99 -5.85
C ILE A 367 14.85 7.95 -6.96
N PHE A 368 14.44 8.38 -8.16
CA PHE A 368 14.25 7.44 -9.26
C PHE A 368 15.60 6.89 -9.74
N GLU A 369 16.65 7.70 -9.67
CA GLU A 369 18.02 7.25 -9.94
C GLU A 369 18.47 6.19 -8.93
N GLU A 370 18.11 6.34 -7.65
CA GLU A 370 18.41 5.35 -6.61
C GLU A 370 17.60 4.05 -6.77
N LEU A 371 16.35 4.16 -7.22
CA LEU A 371 15.45 3.02 -7.41
C LEU A 371 15.62 2.34 -8.78
N GLU A 372 16.34 2.95 -9.71
CA GLU A 372 16.54 2.52 -11.10
C GLU A 372 16.86 1.02 -11.20
N GLY A 373 17.88 0.56 -10.49
CA GLY A 373 18.28 -0.85 -10.54
C GLY A 373 17.22 -1.80 -9.97
N VAL A 374 16.40 -1.35 -9.02
CA VAL A 374 15.30 -2.14 -8.45
C VAL A 374 14.12 -2.21 -9.44
N TYR A 375 13.84 -1.11 -10.17
CA TYR A 375 12.86 -1.11 -11.25
C TYR A 375 13.27 -2.02 -12.41
N GLN A 376 14.54 -2.01 -12.80
CA GLN A 376 15.08 -2.93 -13.80
C GLN A 376 14.89 -4.40 -13.40
N GLU A 377 15.12 -4.75 -12.14
CA GLU A 377 14.87 -6.12 -11.65
C GLU A 377 13.38 -6.47 -11.63
N MET A 378 12.51 -5.51 -11.30
CA MET A 378 11.06 -5.72 -11.34
C MET A 378 10.58 -5.98 -12.77
N TYR A 379 11.11 -5.25 -13.76
CA TYR A 379 10.77 -5.42 -15.18
C TYR A 379 11.08 -6.84 -15.69
N LEU A 380 12.09 -7.50 -15.13
CA LEU A 380 12.49 -8.85 -15.52
C LEU A 380 11.62 -9.96 -14.88
N ARG A 381 10.64 -9.61 -14.04
CA ARG A 381 9.74 -10.59 -13.43
C ARG A 381 8.69 -11.06 -14.42
N GLU A 382 8.48 -12.36 -14.45
CA GLU A 382 7.42 -12.99 -15.25
C GLU A 382 6.03 -12.86 -14.60
N GLU A 383 5.96 -12.61 -13.28
CA GLU A 383 4.71 -12.56 -12.51
C GLU A 383 4.37 -11.12 -12.06
N SER A 384 3.17 -10.68 -12.44
CA SER A 384 2.56 -9.42 -11.99
C SER A 384 1.98 -9.54 -10.58
N SER A 385 2.32 -8.60 -9.69
CA SER A 385 1.72 -8.46 -8.36
C SER A 385 0.96 -7.14 -8.22
N SER A 386 0.00 -7.07 -7.30
CA SER A 386 -0.73 -5.82 -7.01
C SER A 386 0.20 -4.68 -6.60
N THR A 387 1.25 -4.97 -5.82
CA THR A 387 2.24 -3.97 -5.38
C THR A 387 3.17 -3.52 -6.52
N ALA A 388 3.47 -4.40 -7.48
CA ALA A 388 4.23 -4.04 -8.68
C ALA A 388 3.43 -3.07 -9.57
N LEU A 389 2.15 -3.37 -9.82
CA LEU A 389 1.26 -2.48 -10.58
C LEU A 389 1.18 -1.08 -9.95
N PHE A 390 1.01 -1.01 -8.63
CA PHE A 390 1.05 0.27 -7.91
C PHE A 390 2.39 1.00 -8.12
N SER A 391 3.52 0.30 -7.98
CA SER A 391 4.85 0.90 -8.14
C SER A 391 5.11 1.44 -9.55
N ILE A 392 4.69 0.70 -10.60
CA ILE A 392 4.79 1.13 -12.00
C ILE A 392 3.91 2.36 -12.25
N SER A 393 2.65 2.29 -11.82
CA SER A 393 1.70 3.39 -12.02
C SER A 393 2.10 4.66 -11.27
N ALA A 394 2.69 4.54 -10.08
CA ALA A 394 3.18 5.66 -9.30
C ALA A 394 4.36 6.33 -10.01
N TYR A 395 5.32 5.55 -10.53
CA TYR A 395 6.42 6.07 -11.34
C TYR A 395 5.89 6.86 -12.56
N LEU A 396 4.99 6.26 -13.32
CA LEU A 396 4.37 6.88 -14.51
C LEU A 396 3.61 8.17 -14.16
N TYR A 397 2.82 8.15 -13.08
CA TYR A 397 2.09 9.32 -12.61
C TYR A 397 3.04 10.45 -12.23
N ILE A 398 4.07 10.20 -11.42
CA ILE A 398 5.00 11.26 -11.00
C ILE A 398 5.78 11.83 -12.19
N ASN A 399 6.17 11.01 -13.17
CA ASN A 399 6.85 11.49 -14.37
C ASN A 399 5.94 12.25 -15.35
N SER A 400 4.63 12.13 -15.20
CA SER A 400 3.66 12.93 -15.95
C SER A 400 3.39 14.32 -15.34
N GLN A 401 3.80 14.55 -14.09
CA GLN A 401 3.74 15.85 -13.41
C GLN A 401 4.99 16.69 -13.72
#